data_AF-A0A0N8KMK8-F1
#
_entry.id   AF-A0A0N8KMK8-F1
#
_cell.length_a   1.000
_cell.length_b   1.000
_cell.length_c   1.000
_cell.angle_alpha   90.00
_cell.angle_beta   90.00
_cell.angle_gamma   90.00
#
_symmetry.space_group_name_H-M   'P 1'
#
loop_
_entity.id
_entity.type
_entity.pdbx_description
1 polymer ?
#
loop_
_entity_poly.entity_id
_entity_poly.type
_entity_poly.pdbx_seq_one_letter_code
_entity_poly.pdbx_strand_id
1 'polypeptide(L)'
;MTLSTTVKLNSSIANMSSPPHPDNSRPFLAWQRISDWASEHYRCRTFNKDEKIPARPGLLYLVQKGSVRLLGNAQVSATLKKNSSTTRMPLVAAEEAFLGFVGAGQPFEVVAQPPFTLQSFAHVDQTTVIWLYWNDLDTWPHFQKEVLDAFRRQHQRKLLWLSTLGQRRTIDRLLGFLTLLIDEHGEQCEQGYYLPFPLTHAQIGSAIGSTRVTVTRLMGKLRQGGMIQNYGEGLICISKETGWKQQNPG
;
A
#
# COMPACT_ATOMS: atom_id res chain seq x y z
N MET A 1 -33.16 -12.89 76.25
CA MET A 1 -33.85 -14.18 76.13
C MET A 1 -34.60 -14.12 74.80
N THR A 2 -34.18 -14.75 73.71
CA THR A 2 -34.10 -16.19 73.47
C THR A 2 -33.08 -16.54 72.35
N LEU A 3 -32.65 -17.81 72.39
CA LEU A 3 -31.59 -18.54 71.66
C LEU A 3 -31.78 -18.56 70.12
N SER A 4 -30.71 -18.39 69.32
CA SER A 4 -29.75 -19.41 68.82
C SER A 4 -30.36 -20.41 67.84
N THR A 5 -29.88 -20.45 66.59
CA THR A 5 -29.50 -21.69 65.86
C THR A 5 -28.68 -21.35 64.61
N THR A 6 -27.47 -21.88 64.58
CA THR A 6 -26.52 -21.92 63.47
C THR A 6 -26.90 -23.04 62.51
N VAL A 7 -26.90 -22.80 61.19
CA VAL A 7 -26.78 -23.88 60.19
C VAL A 7 -25.59 -23.56 59.29
N LYS A 8 -24.52 -24.34 59.47
CA LYS A 8 -23.45 -24.52 58.48
C LYS A 8 -23.96 -25.51 57.43
N LEU A 9 -23.84 -25.19 56.15
CA LEU A 9 -23.77 -26.19 55.09
C LEU A 9 -22.51 -25.97 54.27
N ASN A 10 -21.68 -27.00 54.22
CA ASN A 10 -20.39 -27.03 53.54
C ASN A 10 -20.57 -27.63 52.13
N SER A 11 -19.94 -26.97 51.14
CA SER A 11 -19.30 -27.49 49.92
C SER A 11 -19.92 -28.67 49.14
N SER A 12 -20.20 -28.47 47.83
CA SER A 12 -19.75 -29.36 46.74
C SER A 12 -19.96 -28.74 45.35
N ILE A 13 -18.85 -28.32 44.73
CA ILE A 13 -18.43 -28.52 43.34
C ILE A 13 -19.53 -28.64 42.26
N ALA A 14 -19.57 -27.63 41.39
CA ALA A 14 -19.69 -27.85 39.94
C ALA A 14 -18.84 -26.79 39.22
N ASN A 15 -17.56 -27.13 38.99
CA ASN A 15 -16.73 -26.46 38.00
C ASN A 15 -17.38 -26.65 36.62
N MET A 16 -18.22 -25.73 36.19
CA MET A 16 -18.50 -25.56 34.77
C MET A 16 -17.37 -24.72 34.19
N SER A 17 -16.36 -25.43 33.69
CA SER A 17 -15.39 -24.90 32.76
C SER A 17 -16.13 -24.18 31.64
N SER A 18 -16.05 -22.85 31.62
CA SER A 18 -16.43 -22.06 30.46
C SER A 18 -15.64 -22.59 29.26
N PRO A 19 -16.26 -22.78 28.08
CA PRO A 19 -15.50 -23.15 26.89
C PRO A 19 -14.42 -22.08 26.66
N PRO A 20 -13.20 -22.45 26.24
CA PRO A 20 -12.19 -21.45 25.91
C PRO A 20 -12.74 -20.64 24.75
N HIS A 21 -13.15 -19.39 25.02
CA HIS A 21 -13.32 -18.41 23.96
C HIS A 21 -11.96 -18.32 23.25
N PRO A 22 -11.87 -18.64 21.95
CA PRO A 22 -10.63 -18.43 21.23
C PRO A 22 -10.38 -16.93 21.27
N ASP A 23 -9.29 -16.53 21.92
CA ASP A 23 -8.75 -15.17 21.93
C ASP A 23 -8.37 -14.80 20.48
N ASN A 24 -9.40 -14.44 19.70
CA ASN A 24 -9.37 -14.12 18.27
C ASN A 24 -8.85 -12.71 18.00
N SER A 25 -8.37 -12.04 19.04
CA SER A 25 -8.28 -10.59 19.15
C SER A 25 -6.92 -10.02 18.72
N ARG A 26 -5.94 -10.88 18.42
CA ARG A 26 -4.58 -10.43 18.12
C ARG A 26 -4.35 -10.39 16.61
N PRO A 27 -4.05 -9.22 16.01
CA PRO A 27 -3.80 -9.09 14.57
C PRO A 27 -2.80 -10.11 14.04
N PHE A 28 -1.75 -10.41 14.83
CA PHE A 28 -0.74 -11.41 14.49
C PHE A 28 -1.31 -12.82 14.31
N LEU A 29 -2.27 -13.24 15.16
CA LEU A 29 -2.89 -14.57 15.08
C LEU A 29 -3.85 -14.69 13.89
N ALA A 30 -4.53 -13.61 13.52
CA ALA A 30 -5.40 -13.59 12.35
C ALA A 30 -4.60 -13.77 11.05
N TRP A 31 -3.49 -13.03 10.91
CA TRP A 31 -2.58 -13.13 9.76
C TRP A 31 -1.97 -14.52 9.59
N GLN A 32 -1.59 -15.16 10.69
CA GLN A 32 -1.04 -16.52 10.65
C GLN A 32 -2.08 -17.52 10.15
N ARG A 33 -3.31 -17.48 10.70
CA ARG A 33 -4.38 -18.40 10.29
C ARG A 33 -4.76 -18.27 8.82
N ILE A 34 -4.79 -17.05 8.29
CA ILE A 34 -5.11 -16.83 6.88
C ILE A 34 -3.96 -17.29 5.98
N SER A 35 -2.73 -17.11 6.43
CA SER A 35 -1.56 -17.65 5.73
C SER A 35 -1.59 -19.18 5.67
N ASP A 36 -1.91 -19.82 6.79
CA ASP A 36 -2.04 -21.28 6.90
C ASP A 36 -3.19 -21.77 6.01
N TRP A 37 -4.38 -21.18 6.14
CA TRP A 37 -5.53 -21.50 5.30
C TRP A 37 -5.23 -21.32 3.81
N ALA A 38 -4.59 -20.22 3.42
CA ALA A 38 -4.26 -19.97 2.03
C ALA A 38 -3.27 -20.99 1.49
N SER A 39 -2.31 -21.42 2.32
CA SER A 39 -1.35 -22.47 1.96
C SER A 39 -2.06 -23.81 1.76
N GLU A 40 -2.95 -24.18 2.68
CA GLU A 40 -3.78 -25.41 2.59
C GLU A 40 -4.67 -25.42 1.34
N HIS A 41 -5.15 -24.26 0.90
CA HIS A 41 -6.03 -24.11 -0.26
C HIS A 41 -5.30 -23.79 -1.57
N TYR A 42 -3.96 -23.87 -1.60
CA TYR A 42 -3.12 -23.52 -2.77
C TYR A 42 -3.36 -22.11 -3.31
N ARG A 43 -3.64 -21.16 -2.41
CA ARG A 43 -3.94 -19.75 -2.72
C ARG A 43 -2.83 -18.79 -2.33
N CYS A 44 -1.60 -19.29 -2.31
CA CYS A 44 -0.41 -18.54 -2.00
C CYS A 44 0.65 -18.80 -3.08
N ARG A 45 1.34 -17.75 -3.53
CA ARG A 45 2.45 -17.86 -4.47
C ARG A 45 3.54 -16.83 -4.20
N THR A 46 4.79 -17.24 -4.38
CA THR A 46 5.97 -16.38 -4.32
C THR A 46 6.43 -16.02 -5.73
N PHE A 47 6.86 -14.76 -5.89
CA PHE A 47 7.27 -14.14 -7.13
C PHE A 47 8.66 -13.53 -6.99
N ASN A 48 9.46 -13.60 -8.06
CA ASN A 48 10.74 -12.90 -8.13
C ASN A 48 10.54 -11.44 -8.57
N LYS A 49 11.56 -10.61 -8.39
CA LYS A 49 11.52 -9.20 -8.76
C LYS A 49 11.07 -9.01 -10.22
N ASP A 50 10.18 -8.05 -10.43
CA ASP A 50 9.58 -7.68 -11.71
C ASP A 50 8.69 -8.76 -12.36
N GLU A 51 8.47 -9.91 -11.70
CA GLU A 51 7.50 -10.89 -12.16
C GLU A 51 6.07 -10.35 -12.03
N LYS A 52 5.26 -10.56 -13.07
CA LYS A 52 3.85 -10.17 -13.07
C LYS A 52 3.05 -11.08 -12.14
N ILE A 53 2.31 -10.47 -11.23
CA ILE A 53 1.36 -11.17 -10.36
C ILE A 53 0.04 -11.29 -11.13
N PRO A 54 -0.44 -12.51 -11.45
CA PRO A 54 -1.68 -12.71 -12.18
C PRO A 54 -2.89 -12.33 -11.30
N ALA A 55 -3.39 -11.12 -11.50
CA ALA A 55 -4.54 -10.61 -10.77
C ALA A 55 -5.83 -10.71 -11.59
N ARG A 56 -6.95 -11.02 -10.92
CA ARG A 56 -8.30 -11.07 -11.51
C ARG A 56 -9.23 -10.08 -10.79
N PRO A 57 -10.10 -9.36 -11.52
CA PRO A 57 -11.13 -8.54 -10.88
C PRO A 57 -12.02 -9.37 -9.96
N GLY A 58 -12.39 -8.79 -8.82
CA GLY A 58 -13.28 -9.43 -7.82
C GLY A 58 -12.58 -10.34 -6.82
N LEU A 59 -11.27 -10.53 -6.92
CA LEU A 59 -10.46 -11.20 -5.90
C LEU A 59 -9.72 -10.17 -5.05
N LEU A 60 -9.64 -10.48 -3.76
CA LEU A 60 -8.78 -9.80 -2.80
C LEU A 60 -7.41 -10.44 -2.81
N TYR A 61 -6.37 -9.61 -2.88
CA TYR A 61 -4.99 -10.04 -2.72
C TYR A 61 -4.39 -9.46 -1.45
N LEU A 62 -3.56 -10.24 -0.76
CA LEU A 62 -2.84 -9.83 0.44
C LEU A 62 -1.35 -10.05 0.21
N VAL A 63 -0.53 -9.04 0.47
CA VAL A 63 0.92 -9.21 0.44
C VAL A 63 1.36 -9.81 1.77
N GLN A 64 1.77 -11.07 1.76
CA GLN A 64 2.26 -11.75 2.96
C GLN A 64 3.71 -11.32 3.27
N LYS A 65 4.54 -11.19 2.22
CA LYS A 65 5.95 -10.82 2.31
C LYS A 65 6.37 -10.03 1.08
N GLY A 66 7.31 -9.10 1.25
CA GLY A 66 7.87 -8.30 0.15
C GLY A 66 6.97 -7.11 -0.18
N SER A 67 6.96 -6.71 -1.45
CA SER A 67 6.16 -5.58 -1.90
C SER A 67 5.73 -5.73 -3.34
N VAL A 68 4.54 -5.21 -3.64
CA VAL A 68 3.91 -5.23 -4.96
C VAL A 68 3.87 -3.83 -5.52
N ARG A 69 4.31 -3.65 -6.77
CA ARG A 69 4.18 -2.42 -7.54
C ARG A 69 2.92 -2.47 -8.39
N LEU A 70 2.10 -1.43 -8.29
CA LEU A 70 0.89 -1.26 -9.10
C LEU A 70 1.16 -0.28 -10.25
N LEU A 71 0.81 -0.70 -11.47
CA LEU A 71 0.92 0.10 -12.68
C LEU A 71 -0.46 0.24 -13.33
N GLY A 72 -0.78 1.44 -13.79
CA GLY A 72 -1.98 1.75 -14.54
C GLY A 72 -1.64 2.00 -16.00
N ASN A 73 -2.48 1.51 -16.91
CA ASN A 73 -2.43 1.85 -18.32
C ASN A 73 -3.79 2.41 -18.72
N ALA A 74 -3.78 3.61 -19.31
CA ALA A 74 -4.95 4.29 -19.84
C ALA A 74 -4.82 4.38 -21.36
N GLN A 75 -5.66 3.64 -22.09
CA GLN A 75 -5.73 3.73 -23.55
C GLN A 75 -6.60 4.93 -23.97
N VAL A 76 -6.24 6.14 -23.52
CA VAL A 76 -6.97 7.37 -23.85
C VAL A 76 -6.19 8.11 -24.93
N SER A 77 -6.41 7.73 -26.19
CA SER A 77 -5.85 8.49 -27.31
C SER A 77 -6.78 9.66 -27.62
N ALA A 78 -6.38 10.88 -27.25
CA ALA A 78 -7.11 12.10 -27.60
C ALA A 78 -6.98 12.47 -29.10
N THR A 79 -6.22 11.71 -29.89
CA THR A 79 -5.94 11.98 -31.30
C THR A 79 -6.31 10.79 -32.18
N LEU A 80 -7.61 10.54 -32.36
CA LEU A 80 -8.12 9.74 -33.48
C LEU A 80 -9.35 10.41 -34.07
N LYS A 81 -9.12 11.41 -34.92
CA LYS A 81 -9.90 11.72 -36.14
C LYS A 81 -9.15 12.80 -36.95
N LYS A 82 -8.20 12.38 -37.78
CA LYS A 82 -7.90 13.06 -39.04
C LYS A 82 -7.54 12.01 -40.09
N ASN A 83 -8.43 11.88 -41.07
CA ASN A 83 -8.17 11.19 -42.33
C ASN A 83 -6.96 11.85 -43.01
N SER A 84 -5.90 11.07 -43.27
CA SER A 84 -5.07 11.11 -44.49
C SER A 84 -3.67 10.55 -44.21
N SER A 85 -3.28 9.55 -45.01
CA SER A 85 -1.93 9.25 -45.50
C SER A 85 -0.69 9.55 -44.64
N THR A 86 0.03 8.46 -44.34
CA THR A 86 1.51 8.40 -44.26
C THR A 86 2.20 9.39 -43.34
N THR A 87 2.13 9.14 -42.03
CA THR A 87 3.32 9.21 -41.17
C THR A 87 3.08 8.25 -40.01
N ARG A 88 3.86 7.15 -39.93
CA ARG A 88 3.92 6.33 -38.70
C ARG A 88 4.60 7.19 -37.63
N MET A 89 3.85 8.07 -36.99
CA MET A 89 4.25 8.55 -35.67
C MET A 89 4.35 7.35 -34.75
N PRO A 90 5.37 7.27 -33.87
CA PRO A 90 5.44 6.17 -32.93
C PRO A 90 4.13 6.17 -32.16
N LEU A 91 3.47 5.01 -32.07
CA LEU A 91 2.60 4.73 -30.94
C LEU A 91 3.41 5.19 -29.71
N VAL A 92 3.01 6.26 -29.06
CA VAL A 92 3.52 6.54 -27.70
C VAL A 92 3.07 5.30 -26.94
N ALA A 93 4.02 4.38 -26.73
CA ALA A 93 3.80 3.16 -25.98
C ALA A 93 3.08 3.59 -24.72
N ALA A 94 1.86 3.12 -24.53
CA ALA A 94 0.98 3.64 -23.51
C ALA A 94 1.75 3.70 -22.19
N GLU A 95 2.06 4.92 -21.75
CA GLU A 95 3.02 5.12 -20.67
C GLU A 95 2.39 4.52 -19.41
N GLU A 96 2.99 3.44 -18.90
CA GLU A 96 2.55 2.82 -17.65
C GLU A 96 2.70 3.85 -16.53
N ALA A 97 1.56 4.26 -15.97
CA ALA A 97 1.50 5.16 -14.83
C ALA A 97 1.80 4.36 -13.56
N PHE A 98 2.85 4.74 -12.84
CA PHE A 98 3.13 4.16 -11.53
C PHE A 98 2.08 4.63 -10.52
N LEU A 99 1.36 3.69 -9.90
CA LEU A 99 0.26 4.00 -8.98
C LEU A 99 0.64 3.87 -7.51
N GLY A 100 1.80 3.28 -7.21
CA GLY A 100 2.27 3.07 -5.84
C GLY A 100 2.75 1.65 -5.57
N PHE A 101 3.05 1.42 -4.29
CA PHE A 101 3.41 0.12 -3.75
C PHE A 101 2.35 -0.38 -2.80
N VAL A 102 2.32 -1.70 -2.60
CA VAL A 102 1.55 -2.38 -1.57
C VAL A 102 2.53 -3.24 -0.79
N GLY A 103 2.70 -2.93 0.49
CA GLY A 103 3.65 -3.61 1.37
C GLY A 103 3.06 -4.84 2.04
N ALA A 104 3.92 -5.62 2.71
CA ALA A 104 3.48 -6.74 3.55
C ALA A 104 2.39 -6.31 4.55
N GLY A 105 1.39 -7.17 4.74
CA GLY A 105 0.23 -6.91 5.58
C GLY A 105 -0.83 -6.01 4.95
N GLN A 106 -0.63 -5.53 3.71
CA GLN A 106 -1.62 -4.68 3.03
C GLN A 106 -2.40 -5.45 1.95
N PRO A 107 -3.70 -5.14 1.80
CA PRO A 107 -4.50 -5.69 0.73
C PRO A 107 -4.35 -4.89 -0.56
N PHE A 108 -4.64 -5.52 -1.69
CA PHE A 108 -4.87 -4.83 -2.95
C PHE A 108 -5.87 -5.58 -3.82
N GLU A 109 -6.41 -4.85 -4.80
CA GLU A 109 -7.24 -5.40 -5.86
C GLU A 109 -6.79 -4.83 -7.20
N VAL A 110 -7.03 -5.59 -8.27
CA VAL A 110 -6.85 -5.12 -9.63
C VAL A 110 -8.22 -4.95 -10.27
N VAL A 111 -8.51 -3.72 -10.67
CA VAL A 111 -9.72 -3.35 -11.39
C VAL A 111 -9.37 -3.18 -12.87
N ALA A 112 -10.25 -3.67 -13.74
CA ALA A 112 -10.19 -3.41 -15.17
C ALA A 112 -11.52 -2.77 -15.59
N GLN A 113 -11.46 -1.49 -15.99
CA GLN A 113 -12.60 -0.76 -16.51
C GLN A 113 -12.13 0.00 -17.75
N PRO A 114 -12.49 -0.43 -18.97
CA PRO A 114 -12.05 0.24 -20.20
C PRO A 114 -12.31 1.75 -20.13
N PRO A 115 -11.35 2.60 -20.54
CA PRO A 115 -10.05 2.30 -21.17
C PRO A 115 -8.89 2.05 -20.19
N PHE A 116 -9.17 1.90 -18.90
CA PHE A 116 -8.19 1.77 -17.82
C PHE A 116 -7.96 0.31 -17.42
N THR A 117 -6.70 -0.06 -17.32
CA THR A 117 -6.29 -1.37 -16.82
C THR A 117 -5.24 -1.19 -15.74
N LEU A 118 -5.34 -1.96 -14.66
CA LEU A 118 -4.33 -2.03 -13.62
C LEU A 118 -3.55 -3.34 -13.76
N GLN A 119 -2.27 -3.29 -13.40
CA GLN A 119 -1.37 -4.42 -13.40
C GLN A 119 -0.55 -4.40 -12.11
N SER A 120 -0.16 -5.59 -11.67
CA SER A 120 0.61 -5.81 -10.45
C SER A 120 1.88 -6.60 -10.74
N PHE A 121 3.00 -6.15 -10.19
CA PHE A 121 4.31 -6.78 -10.34
C PHE A 121 4.99 -6.87 -8.99
N ALA A 122 5.74 -7.94 -8.73
CA ALA A 122 6.61 -7.99 -7.57
C ALA A 122 7.69 -6.91 -7.68
N HIS A 123 7.86 -6.10 -6.63
CA HIS A 123 8.85 -5.02 -6.63
C HIS A 123 10.23 -5.49 -6.16
N VAL A 124 10.26 -6.53 -5.31
CA VAL A 124 11.47 -7.15 -4.76
C VAL A 124 11.38 -8.67 -4.89
N ASP A 125 12.53 -9.34 -4.79
CA ASP A 125 12.59 -10.81 -4.80
C ASP A 125 11.87 -11.40 -3.59
N GLN A 126 11.39 -12.64 -3.76
CA GLN A 126 10.69 -13.37 -2.70
C GLN A 126 9.45 -12.63 -2.18
N THR A 127 8.70 -11.99 -3.09
CA THR A 127 7.40 -11.37 -2.78
C THR A 127 6.32 -12.44 -2.77
N THR A 128 5.68 -12.66 -1.63
CA THR A 128 4.64 -13.69 -1.45
C THR A 128 3.27 -13.04 -1.35
N VAL A 129 2.34 -13.51 -2.17
CA VAL A 129 0.97 -12.99 -2.25
C VAL A 129 -0.04 -14.13 -2.05
N ILE A 130 -1.05 -13.83 -1.25
CA ILE A 130 -2.22 -14.69 -1.01
C ILE A 130 -3.42 -14.10 -1.77
N TRP A 131 -4.32 -14.94 -2.28
CA TRP A 131 -5.59 -14.48 -2.87
C TRP A 131 -6.82 -15.14 -2.27
N LEU A 132 -7.89 -14.36 -2.13
CA LEU A 132 -9.13 -14.72 -1.46
C LEU A 132 -10.33 -14.24 -2.27
N TYR A 133 -11.45 -14.96 -2.19
CA TYR A 133 -12.74 -14.36 -2.49
C TYR A 133 -13.18 -13.52 -1.29
N TRP A 134 -13.94 -12.45 -1.54
CA TRP A 134 -14.49 -11.63 -0.47
C TRP A 134 -15.35 -12.43 0.52
N ASN A 135 -16.11 -13.41 0.02
CA ASN A 135 -16.94 -14.28 0.85
C ASN A 135 -16.11 -15.19 1.77
N ASP A 136 -14.84 -15.48 1.44
CA ASP A 136 -14.00 -16.27 2.34
C ASP A 136 -13.76 -15.52 3.66
N LEU A 137 -13.80 -14.18 3.63
CA LEU A 137 -13.61 -13.33 4.81
C LEU A 137 -14.76 -13.41 5.82
N ASP A 138 -15.93 -13.92 5.43
CA ASP A 138 -17.09 -14.04 6.32
C ASP A 138 -16.77 -14.96 7.52
N THR A 139 -15.81 -15.87 7.34
CA THR A 139 -15.32 -16.76 8.41
C THR A 139 -14.37 -16.07 9.40
N TRP A 140 -13.87 -14.86 9.07
CA TRP A 140 -12.96 -14.07 9.90
C TRP A 140 -13.39 -12.60 10.02
N PRO A 141 -14.47 -12.27 10.77
CA PRO A 141 -15.03 -10.92 10.82
C PRO A 141 -14.04 -9.84 11.28
N HIS A 142 -13.17 -10.15 12.24
CA HIS A 142 -12.14 -9.22 12.69
C HIS A 142 -11.13 -8.90 11.59
N PHE A 143 -10.70 -9.92 10.84
CA PHE A 143 -9.79 -9.73 9.74
C PHE A 143 -10.46 -9.00 8.56
N GLN A 144 -11.72 -9.33 8.26
CA GLN A 144 -12.51 -8.58 7.29
C GLN A 144 -12.53 -7.08 7.62
N LYS A 145 -12.72 -6.73 8.90
CA LYS A 145 -12.63 -5.34 9.36
C LYS A 145 -11.24 -4.75 9.13
N GLU A 146 -10.17 -5.46 9.45
CA GLU A 146 -8.79 -5.00 9.21
C GLU A 146 -8.52 -4.74 7.71
N VAL A 147 -8.99 -5.63 6.83
CA VAL A 147 -8.90 -5.46 5.37
C VAL A 147 -9.66 -4.21 4.92
N LEU A 148 -10.90 -4.04 5.36
CA LEU A 148 -11.72 -2.88 5.01
C LEU A 148 -11.12 -1.58 5.55
N ASP A 149 -10.59 -1.58 6.76
CA ASP A 149 -9.88 -0.42 7.34
C ASP A 149 -8.59 -0.12 6.57
N ALA A 150 -7.88 -1.14 6.09
CA ALA A 150 -6.71 -0.96 5.24
C ALA A 150 -7.08 -0.34 3.88
N PHE A 151 -8.15 -0.79 3.23
CA PHE A 151 -8.66 -0.14 2.01
C PHE A 151 -9.15 1.29 2.25
N ARG A 152 -9.79 1.55 3.40
CA ARG A 152 -10.18 2.92 3.79
C ARG A 152 -8.95 3.83 3.89
N ARG A 153 -7.89 3.38 4.57
CA ARG A 153 -6.62 4.12 4.65
C ARG A 153 -6.04 4.35 3.25
N GLN A 154 -5.97 3.33 2.41
CA GLN A 154 -5.49 3.46 1.03
C GLN A 154 -6.35 4.43 0.21
N HIS A 155 -7.67 4.44 0.38
CA HIS A 155 -8.56 5.38 -0.29
C HIS A 155 -8.25 6.83 0.13
N GLN A 156 -8.14 7.09 1.44
CA GLN A 156 -7.76 8.42 1.95
C GLN A 156 -6.41 8.88 1.38
N ARG A 157 -5.43 7.97 1.31
CA ARG A 157 -4.11 8.25 0.71
C ARG A 157 -4.23 8.60 -0.78
N LYS A 158 -5.06 7.88 -1.53
CA LYS A 158 -5.33 8.20 -2.94
C LYS A 158 -5.96 9.59 -3.11
N LEU A 159 -6.78 10.06 -2.17
CA LEU A 159 -7.32 11.42 -2.21
C LEU A 159 -6.22 12.48 -2.02
N LEU A 160 -5.28 12.25 -1.10
CA LEU A 160 -4.11 13.11 -0.93
C LEU A 160 -3.22 13.11 -2.18
N TRP A 161 -3.07 11.93 -2.80
CA TRP A 161 -2.37 11.79 -4.08
C TRP A 161 -3.01 12.62 -5.20
N LEU A 162 -4.33 12.56 -5.35
CA LEU A 162 -5.06 13.37 -6.32
C LEU A 162 -4.89 14.88 -6.07
N SER A 163 -4.91 15.32 -4.81
CA SER A 163 -4.65 16.72 -4.44
C SER A 163 -3.23 17.16 -4.83
N THR A 164 -2.24 16.27 -4.66
CA THR A 164 -0.86 16.50 -5.10
C THR A 164 -0.79 16.63 -6.62
N LEU A 165 -1.47 15.76 -7.37
CA LEU A 165 -1.49 15.82 -8.84
C LEU A 165 -2.16 17.10 -9.39
N GLY A 166 -3.11 17.67 -8.64
CA GLY A 166 -3.78 18.93 -8.97
C GLY A 166 -2.92 20.19 -8.82
N GLN A 167 -1.71 20.10 -8.25
CA GLN A 167 -0.85 21.28 -8.07
C GLN A 167 -0.33 21.82 -9.41
N ARG A 168 -0.40 23.15 -9.59
CA ARG A 168 -0.01 23.82 -10.85
C ARG A 168 1.47 23.67 -11.17
N ARG A 169 2.34 23.70 -10.16
CA ARG A 169 3.79 23.64 -10.36
C ARG A 169 4.28 22.22 -10.16
N THR A 170 5.01 21.69 -11.13
CA THR A 170 5.59 20.35 -11.06
C THR A 170 6.54 20.14 -9.87
N ILE A 171 7.19 21.19 -9.38
CA ILE A 171 8.03 21.10 -8.17
C ILE A 171 7.18 20.85 -6.91
N ASP A 172 5.98 21.42 -6.83
CA ASP A 172 5.06 21.21 -5.72
C ASP A 172 4.47 19.80 -5.80
N ARG A 173 4.15 19.31 -7.02
CA ARG A 173 3.78 17.91 -7.25
C ARG A 173 4.87 16.93 -6.80
N LEU A 174 6.13 17.21 -7.14
CA LEU A 174 7.27 16.39 -6.73
C LEU A 174 7.44 16.37 -5.21
N LEU A 175 7.42 17.54 -4.57
CA LEU A 175 7.60 17.63 -3.13
C LEU A 175 6.44 16.94 -2.39
N GLY A 176 5.19 17.18 -2.82
CA GLY A 176 4.01 16.50 -2.28
C GLY A 176 4.07 14.99 -2.49
N PHE A 177 4.65 14.52 -3.59
CA PHE A 177 4.86 13.10 -3.84
C PHE A 177 5.86 12.47 -2.88
N LEU A 178 7.05 13.05 -2.73
CA LEU A 178 8.06 12.52 -1.81
C LEU A 178 7.58 12.57 -0.35
N THR A 179 6.85 13.64 -0.01
CA THR A 179 6.11 13.83 1.24
C THR A 179 5.20 12.64 1.54
N LEU A 180 4.25 12.34 0.66
CA LEU A 180 3.28 11.27 0.90
C LEU A 180 3.94 9.90 1.00
N LEU A 181 4.99 9.64 0.21
CA LEU A 181 5.73 8.38 0.31
C LEU A 181 6.50 8.25 1.62
N ILE A 182 7.11 9.33 2.12
CA ILE A 182 7.82 9.31 3.41
C ILE A 182 6.84 9.14 4.56
N ASP A 183 5.64 9.71 4.47
CA ASP A 183 4.61 9.49 5.49
C ASP A 183 4.15 8.02 5.53
N GLU A 184 4.10 7.36 4.37
CA GLU A 184 3.61 5.99 4.25
C GLU A 184 4.66 4.92 4.53
N HIS A 185 5.90 5.16 4.08
CA HIS A 185 6.96 4.15 4.09
C HIS A 185 8.27 4.64 4.72
N GLY A 186 8.32 5.89 5.17
CA GLY A 186 9.55 6.49 5.65
C GLY A 186 10.01 5.89 6.97
N GLU A 187 11.33 5.72 7.09
CA GLU A 187 11.99 5.37 8.33
C GLU A 187 12.67 6.57 8.93
N GLN A 188 12.78 6.60 10.26
CA GLN A 188 13.43 7.70 10.96
C GLN A 188 14.96 7.56 10.87
N CYS A 189 15.63 8.68 10.59
CA CYS A 189 17.07 8.83 10.74
C CYS A 189 17.41 10.08 11.57
N GLU A 190 18.70 10.34 11.77
CA GLU A 190 19.17 11.51 12.50
C GLU A 190 18.69 12.80 11.82
N GLN A 191 18.87 12.88 10.50
CA GLN A 191 18.59 14.05 9.67
C GLN A 191 17.08 14.27 9.40
N GLY A 192 16.26 13.23 9.54
CA GLY A 192 14.82 13.34 9.33
C GLY A 192 14.14 12.00 9.10
N TYR A 193 13.47 11.89 7.96
CA TYR A 193 12.84 10.65 7.51
C TYR A 193 13.32 10.33 6.10
N TYR A 194 13.65 9.07 5.85
CA TYR A 194 14.13 8.61 4.55
C TYR A 194 13.28 7.47 4.01
N LEU A 195 13.26 7.33 2.70
CA LEU A 195 12.61 6.19 2.04
C LEU A 195 13.55 4.98 2.09
N PRO A 196 13.14 3.83 2.67
CA PRO A 196 13.98 2.65 2.81
C PRO A 196 14.12 1.83 1.50
N PHE A 197 13.86 2.47 0.36
CA PHE A 197 14.04 1.89 -0.96
C PHE A 197 14.35 2.97 -2.00
N PRO A 198 15.10 2.61 -3.06
CA PRO A 198 15.43 3.55 -4.12
C PRO A 198 14.20 3.85 -4.99
N LEU A 199 14.09 5.11 -5.41
CA LEU A 199 13.12 5.55 -6.42
C LEU A 199 13.84 6.13 -7.63
N THR A 200 13.58 5.54 -8.80
CA THR A 200 14.13 6.07 -10.03
C THR A 200 13.41 7.36 -10.43
N HIS A 201 14.14 8.29 -11.03
CA HIS A 201 13.53 9.53 -11.56
C HIS A 201 12.47 9.25 -12.64
N ALA A 202 12.55 8.11 -13.32
CA ALA A 202 11.53 7.68 -14.28
C ALA A 202 10.22 7.27 -13.59
N GLN A 203 10.29 6.49 -12.50
CA GLN A 203 9.12 6.16 -11.68
C GLN A 203 8.47 7.41 -11.11
N ILE A 204 9.27 8.33 -10.55
CA ILE A 204 8.76 9.61 -10.05
C ILE A 204 8.08 10.40 -11.17
N GLY A 205 8.71 10.48 -12.35
CA GLY A 205 8.17 11.20 -13.50
C GLY A 205 6.83 10.64 -13.96
N SER A 206 6.75 9.31 -14.12
CA SER A 206 5.51 8.60 -14.42
C SER A 206 4.42 8.88 -13.37
N ALA A 207 4.78 8.86 -12.09
CA ALA A 207 3.82 9.08 -10.99
C ALA A 207 3.24 10.51 -10.96
N ILE A 208 4.05 11.53 -11.23
CA ILE A 208 3.64 12.94 -11.12
C ILE A 208 3.27 13.58 -12.46
N GLY A 209 3.24 12.82 -13.56
CA GLY A 209 2.99 13.33 -14.91
C GLY A 209 4.08 14.30 -15.37
N SER A 210 5.34 13.86 -15.31
CA SER A 210 6.51 14.63 -15.75
C SER A 210 7.58 13.74 -16.39
N THR A 211 8.58 14.33 -17.03
CA THR A 211 9.66 13.58 -17.67
C THR A 211 10.81 13.33 -16.69
N ARG A 212 11.54 12.22 -16.87
CA ARG A 212 12.77 11.91 -16.11
C ARG A 212 13.72 13.11 -16.04
N VAL A 213 13.94 13.81 -17.16
CA VAL A 213 14.82 14.99 -17.25
C VAL A 213 14.30 16.12 -16.36
N THR A 214 13.00 16.38 -16.39
CA THR A 214 12.36 17.39 -15.52
C THR A 214 12.52 17.02 -14.06
N VAL A 215 12.26 15.76 -13.69
CA VAL A 215 12.45 15.25 -12.33
C VAL A 215 13.89 15.42 -11.87
N THR A 216 14.89 15.01 -12.67
CA THR A 216 16.31 15.19 -12.32
C THR A 216 16.63 16.63 -11.95
N ARG A 217 16.18 17.59 -12.76
CA ARG A 217 16.40 19.02 -12.51
C ARG A 217 15.70 19.49 -11.24
N LEU A 218 14.46 19.06 -11.00
CA LEU A 218 13.68 19.47 -9.83
C LEU A 218 14.21 18.84 -8.53
N MET A 219 14.65 17.59 -8.56
CA MET A 219 15.37 16.95 -7.45
C MET A 219 16.61 17.76 -7.06
N GLY A 220 17.38 18.24 -8.05
CA GLY A 220 18.51 19.14 -7.81
C GLY A 220 18.09 20.44 -7.11
N LYS A 221 17.00 21.07 -7.55
CA LYS A 221 16.45 22.27 -6.91
C LYS A 221 15.99 22.04 -5.47
N LEU A 222 15.31 20.92 -5.21
CA LEU A 222 14.87 20.57 -3.85
C LEU A 222 16.06 20.34 -2.92
N ARG A 223 17.13 19.70 -3.41
CA ARG A 223 18.40 19.53 -2.66
C ARG A 223 19.08 20.85 -2.36
N GLN A 224 19.22 21.72 -3.36
CA GLN A 224 19.81 23.06 -3.19
C GLN A 224 19.02 23.92 -2.19
N GLY A 225 17.69 23.76 -2.16
CA GLY A 225 16.82 24.42 -1.19
C GLY A 225 16.73 23.73 0.18
N GLY A 226 17.50 22.67 0.43
CA GLY A 226 17.51 21.95 1.72
C GLY A 226 16.25 21.12 2.03
N MET A 227 15.28 21.07 1.11
CA MET A 227 14.01 20.33 1.33
C MET A 227 14.19 18.82 1.30
N ILE A 228 15.15 18.33 0.50
CA ILE A 228 15.51 16.91 0.45
C ILE A 228 17.03 16.73 0.48
N GLN A 229 17.47 15.57 0.94
CA GLN A 229 18.88 15.19 1.05
C GLN A 229 19.06 13.74 0.59
N ASN A 230 20.31 13.33 0.36
CA ASN A 230 20.63 11.92 0.15
C ASN A 230 20.93 11.26 1.49
N TYR A 231 20.46 10.03 1.67
CA TYR A 231 20.77 9.17 2.80
C TYR A 231 21.34 7.84 2.30
N GLY A 232 22.45 7.39 2.87
CA GLY A 232 23.13 6.15 2.47
C GLY A 232 23.38 6.05 0.95
N GLU A 233 23.11 4.87 0.38
CA GLU A 233 23.26 4.58 -1.05
C GLU A 233 22.12 5.14 -1.91
N GLY A 234 22.04 6.47 -1.98
CA GLY A 234 21.14 7.16 -2.91
C GLY A 234 19.65 7.17 -2.51
N LEU A 235 19.35 6.90 -1.23
CA LEU A 235 18.00 7.04 -0.70
C LEU A 235 17.63 8.50 -0.52
N ILE A 236 16.34 8.81 -0.63
CA ILE A 236 15.81 10.17 -0.51
C ILE A 236 15.41 10.40 0.94
N CYS A 237 15.90 11.50 1.54
CA CYS A 237 15.56 11.94 2.88
C CYS A 237 14.88 13.32 2.85
N ILE A 238 13.86 13.54 3.67
CA ILE A 238 13.27 14.86 3.95
C ILE A 238 13.73 15.31 5.34
N SER A 239 14.20 16.55 5.44
CA SER A 239 14.71 17.12 6.69
C SER A 239 13.59 17.35 7.71
N LYS A 240 13.90 17.18 9.00
CA LYS A 240 13.01 17.60 10.11
C LYS A 240 12.77 19.12 10.13
N GLU A 241 13.75 19.90 9.68
CA GLU A 241 13.73 21.38 9.76
C GLU A 241 12.67 22.01 8.84
N THR A 242 12.19 21.27 7.85
CA THR A 242 11.17 21.71 6.89
C THR A 242 9.75 21.86 7.46
N GLY A 243 9.57 21.82 8.79
CA GLY A 243 8.27 22.00 9.46
C GLY A 243 7.27 20.83 9.31
N TRP A 244 7.73 19.70 8.76
CA TRP A 244 6.94 18.53 8.35
C TRP A 244 5.93 18.02 9.39
N LYS A 245 6.31 17.94 10.67
CA LYS A 245 5.46 17.35 11.73
C LYS A 245 4.60 18.35 12.51
N GLN A 246 4.73 19.66 12.28
CA GLN A 246 3.94 20.66 13.01
C GLN A 246 2.55 20.89 12.40
N GLN A 247 2.26 20.38 11.20
CA GLN A 247 0.98 20.59 10.52
C GLN A 247 0.01 19.39 10.51
N ASN A 248 0.41 18.21 10.99
CA ASN A 248 -0.49 17.05 11.13
C ASN A 248 -0.18 16.28 12.42
N PRO A 249 -0.87 16.56 13.55
CA PRO A 249 -0.86 15.66 14.68
C PRO A 249 -1.63 14.40 14.27
N GLY A 250 -0.98 13.24 14.44
CA GLY A 250 -1.60 11.93 14.21
C GLY A 250 -2.72 11.61 15.19
#